data_AF-A0A538GPV3-F1
#
_entry.id   AF-A0A538GPV3-F1
#
_cell.length_a   1.000
_cell.length_b   1.000
_cell.length_c   1.000
_cell.angle_alpha   90.00
_cell.angle_beta   90.00
_cell.angle_gamma   90.00
#
_symmetry.space_group_name_H-M   'P 1'
#
loop_
_entity.id
_entity.type
_entity.pdbx_description
1 polymer ?
#
loop_
_entity_poly.entity_id
_entity_poly.type
_entity_poly.pdbx_seq_one_letter_code
_entity_poly.pdbx_strand_id
1 'polypeptide(L)'
;RDLSEEELAARRADLAASYQHAIVRALVERVREAAEQTGRQRIAIVGGVAANSALRAALPEAAAAPLALCTDNAAMIASAARWTAPVPYPRYLALDAYASR
;
A
#
# COMPACT_ATOMS: atom_id res chain seq x y z
N ARG A 1 -35.38 2.28 -10.56
CA ARG A 1 -35.81 1.00 -11.16
C ARG A 1 -34.86 -0.04 -10.63
N ASP A 2 -35.38 -1.04 -9.95
CA ASP A 2 -34.55 -2.15 -9.48
C ASP A 2 -34.08 -2.94 -10.71
N LEU A 3 -32.78 -3.17 -10.77
CA LEU A 3 -32.14 -3.98 -11.82
C LEU A 3 -32.47 -5.45 -11.57
N SER A 4 -32.61 -6.24 -12.62
CA SER A 4 -32.72 -7.70 -12.47
C SER A 4 -31.40 -8.30 -11.95
N GLU A 5 -31.45 -9.50 -11.39
CA GLU A 5 -30.23 -10.20 -10.91
C GLU A 5 -29.22 -10.42 -12.04
N GLU A 6 -29.68 -10.69 -13.27
CA GLU A 6 -28.83 -10.82 -14.46
C GLU A 6 -28.17 -9.50 -14.83
N GLU A 7 -28.90 -8.39 -14.78
CA GLU A 7 -28.35 -7.05 -15.06
C GLU A 7 -27.32 -6.63 -13.99
N LEU A 8 -27.55 -6.97 -12.72
CA LEU A 8 -26.59 -6.75 -11.64
C LEU A 8 -25.33 -7.59 -11.82
N ALA A 9 -25.49 -8.87 -12.19
CA ALA A 9 -24.37 -9.76 -12.46
C ALA A 9 -23.52 -9.24 -13.63
N ALA A 10 -24.15 -8.81 -14.73
CA ALA A 10 -23.48 -8.26 -15.90
C ALA A 10 -22.68 -6.99 -15.59
N ARG A 11 -23.21 -6.09 -14.74
CA ARG A 11 -22.57 -4.80 -14.39
C ARG A 11 -21.56 -4.87 -13.26
N ARG A 12 -21.46 -5.99 -12.55
CA ARG A 12 -20.59 -6.13 -11.36
C ARG A 12 -19.13 -5.83 -11.68
N ALA A 13 -18.64 -6.34 -12.80
CA ALA A 13 -17.25 -6.12 -13.23
C ALA A 13 -16.98 -4.65 -13.56
N ASP A 14 -17.89 -3.98 -14.29
CA ASP A 14 -17.77 -2.57 -14.65
C ASP A 14 -17.80 -1.67 -13.42
N LEU A 15 -18.65 -1.99 -12.44
CA LEU A 15 -18.71 -1.27 -11.18
C LEU A 15 -17.40 -1.43 -10.40
N ALA A 16 -16.88 -2.66 -10.28
CA ALA A 16 -15.62 -2.91 -9.60
C ALA A 16 -14.43 -2.21 -10.28
N ALA A 17 -14.39 -2.24 -11.62
CA ALA A 17 -13.37 -1.56 -12.41
C ALA A 17 -13.44 -0.03 -12.24
N SER A 18 -14.63 0.56 -12.29
CA SER A 18 -14.84 1.99 -12.10
C SER A 18 -14.46 2.44 -10.68
N TYR A 19 -14.80 1.63 -9.68
CA TYR A 19 -14.42 1.87 -8.29
C TYR A 19 -12.91 1.79 -8.08
N GLN A 20 -12.26 0.74 -8.60
CA GLN A 20 -10.81 0.60 -8.59
C GLN A 20 -10.13 1.80 -9.27
N HIS A 21 -10.62 2.19 -10.44
CA HIS A 21 -10.10 3.32 -11.20
C HIS A 21 -10.18 4.63 -10.39
N ALA A 22 -11.32 4.89 -9.74
CA ALA A 22 -11.51 6.08 -8.91
C ALA A 22 -10.51 6.12 -7.73
N ILE A 23 -10.30 4.99 -7.05
CA ILE A 23 -9.32 4.89 -5.95
C ILE A 23 -7.90 5.10 -6.45
N VAL A 24 -7.50 4.39 -7.51
CA VAL A 24 -6.15 4.48 -8.07
C VAL A 24 -5.85 5.91 -8.49
N ARG A 25 -6.78 6.56 -9.21
CA ARG A 25 -6.64 7.96 -9.61
C ARG A 25 -6.41 8.88 -8.40
N ALA A 26 -7.24 8.76 -7.37
CA ALA A 26 -7.12 9.59 -6.17
C ALA A 26 -5.77 9.40 -5.45
N LEU A 27 -5.28 8.15 -5.35
CA LEU A 27 -3.97 7.86 -4.75
C LEU A 27 -2.81 8.46 -5.58
N VAL A 28 -2.85 8.29 -6.89
CA VAL A 28 -1.80 8.79 -7.80
C VAL A 28 -1.71 10.32 -7.77
N GLU A 29 -2.86 11.01 -7.79
CA GLU A 29 -2.90 12.47 -7.67
C GLU A 29 -2.23 12.94 -6.37
N ARG A 30 -2.58 12.37 -5.22
CA ARG A 30 -1.98 12.75 -3.93
C ARG A 30 -0.49 12.42 -3.85
N VAL A 31 -0.06 11.31 -4.43
CA VAL A 31 1.36 10.92 -4.47
C VAL A 31 2.18 11.94 -5.29
N ARG A 32 1.67 12.36 -6.45
CA ARG A 32 2.34 13.37 -7.29
C ARG A 32 2.39 14.73 -6.63
N GLU A 33 1.27 15.19 -6.07
CA GLU A 33 1.23 16.43 -5.28
C GLU A 33 2.22 16.40 -4.12
N ALA A 34 2.29 15.29 -3.36
CA ALA A 34 3.25 15.15 -2.28
C ALA A 34 4.70 15.16 -2.78
N ALA A 35 5.00 14.53 -3.92
CA ALA A 35 6.33 14.53 -4.51
C ALA A 35 6.76 15.96 -4.92
N GLU A 36 5.86 16.74 -5.52
CA GLU A 36 6.08 18.14 -5.88
C GLU A 36 6.31 19.01 -4.62
N GLN A 37 5.43 18.90 -3.62
CA GLN A 37 5.51 19.69 -2.39
C GLN A 37 6.76 19.40 -1.57
N THR A 38 7.22 18.14 -1.54
CA THR A 38 8.39 17.71 -0.77
C THR A 38 9.70 17.78 -1.55
N GLY A 39 9.64 18.03 -2.87
CA GLY A 39 10.78 17.97 -3.77
C GLY A 39 11.42 16.57 -3.90
N ARG A 40 10.68 15.51 -3.54
CA ARG A 40 11.21 14.14 -3.55
C ARG A 40 11.06 13.50 -4.93
N GLN A 41 12.18 13.06 -5.49
CA GLN A 41 12.24 12.46 -6.82
C GLN A 41 12.07 10.94 -6.82
N ARG A 42 12.10 10.30 -5.66
CA ARG A 42 11.99 8.84 -5.51
C ARG A 42 10.72 8.48 -4.77
N ILE A 43 9.89 7.70 -5.43
CA ILE A 43 8.62 7.20 -4.91
C ILE A 43 8.76 5.70 -4.70
N ALA A 44 8.27 5.22 -3.56
CA ALA A 44 8.12 3.80 -3.30
C ALA A 44 6.67 3.51 -2.92
N ILE A 45 6.12 2.42 -3.45
CA ILE A 45 4.76 1.94 -3.12
C ILE A 45 4.85 0.57 -2.44
N VAL A 46 4.25 0.47 -1.26
CA VAL A 46 4.27 -0.71 -0.38
C VAL A 46 2.90 -0.91 0.28
N GLY A 47 2.70 -2.04 0.94
CA GLY A 47 1.42 -2.40 1.56
C GLY A 47 0.50 -3.21 0.64
N GLY A 48 -0.58 -3.76 1.20
CA GLY A 48 -1.48 -4.66 0.46
C GLY A 48 -2.10 -4.03 -0.79
N VAL A 49 -2.45 -2.75 -0.74
CA VAL A 49 -3.01 -2.03 -1.91
C VAL A 49 -1.95 -1.84 -3.02
N ALA A 50 -0.66 -1.77 -2.67
CA ALA A 50 0.42 -1.72 -3.67
C ALA A 50 0.57 -3.03 -4.46
N ALA A 51 -0.10 -4.13 -4.07
CA ALA A 51 -0.22 -5.33 -4.91
C ALA A 51 -1.18 -5.14 -6.09
N ASN A 52 -1.97 -4.06 -6.12
CA ASN A 52 -2.89 -3.75 -7.21
C ASN A 52 -2.14 -3.45 -8.53
N SER A 53 -2.46 -4.19 -9.58
CA SER A 53 -1.80 -4.06 -10.88
C SER A 53 -2.08 -2.71 -11.56
N ALA A 54 -3.31 -2.19 -11.45
CA ALA A 54 -3.66 -0.89 -12.02
C ALA A 54 -2.91 0.26 -11.33
N LEU A 55 -2.72 0.20 -10.01
CA LEU A 55 -1.90 1.17 -9.27
C LEU A 55 -0.43 1.14 -9.72
N ARG A 56 0.16 -0.06 -9.83
CA ARG A 56 1.54 -0.22 -10.33
C ARG A 56 1.70 0.32 -11.75
N ALA A 57 0.73 0.05 -12.63
CA ALA A 57 0.73 0.56 -13.99
C ALA A 57 0.58 2.08 -14.07
N ALA A 58 -0.13 2.70 -13.12
CA ALA A 58 -0.33 4.14 -13.07
C ALA A 58 0.87 4.93 -12.51
N LEU A 59 1.80 4.26 -11.81
CA LEU A 59 3.05 4.82 -11.27
C LEU A 59 4.26 3.97 -11.70
N PRO A 60 4.57 3.87 -13.00
CA PRO A 60 5.67 3.04 -13.50
C PRO A 60 7.04 3.47 -12.96
N GLU A 61 7.20 4.73 -12.56
CA GLU A 61 8.41 5.30 -11.96
C GLU A 61 8.61 4.92 -10.49
N ALA A 62 7.57 4.42 -9.81
CA ALA A 62 7.65 4.08 -8.40
C ALA A 62 8.33 2.72 -8.20
N ALA A 63 9.20 2.65 -7.19
CA ALA A 63 9.73 1.38 -6.72
C ALA A 63 8.64 0.59 -5.98
N ALA A 64 8.18 -0.52 -6.55
CA ALA A 64 7.19 -1.39 -5.93
C ALA A 64 7.87 -2.60 -5.26
N ALA A 65 7.44 -2.94 -4.04
CA ALA A 65 7.88 -4.17 -3.40
C ALA A 65 7.43 -5.42 -4.20
N PRO A 66 8.18 -6.53 -4.14
CA PRO A 66 7.69 -7.82 -4.62
C PRO A 66 6.32 -8.15 -4.01
N LEU A 67 5.44 -8.81 -4.77
CA LEU A 67 4.06 -9.08 -4.33
C LEU A 67 4.02 -9.87 -3.00
N ALA A 68 4.90 -10.86 -2.86
CA ALA A 68 5.03 -11.67 -1.63
C ALA A 68 5.45 -10.87 -0.39
N LEU A 69 5.95 -9.63 -0.56
CA LEU A 69 6.39 -8.75 0.52
C LEU A 69 5.46 -7.55 0.73
N CYS A 70 4.36 -7.44 -0.02
CA CYS A 70 3.45 -6.30 0.06
C CYS A 70 2.52 -6.37 1.28
N THR A 71 2.14 -7.56 1.73
CA THR A 71 1.36 -7.77 2.95
C THR A 71 2.26 -7.97 4.16
N ASP A 72 1.70 -7.87 5.36
CA ASP A 72 2.45 -8.01 6.61
C ASP A 72 3.21 -9.34 6.67
N ASN A 73 4.52 -9.25 6.96
CA ASN A 73 5.41 -10.40 7.02
C ASN A 73 6.60 -10.14 7.95
N ALA A 74 7.21 -11.19 8.50
CA ALA A 74 8.36 -11.06 9.40
C ALA A 74 9.62 -10.50 8.69
N ALA A 75 9.74 -10.63 7.37
CA ALA A 75 10.89 -10.12 6.62
C ALA A 75 10.96 -8.58 6.65
N MET A 76 9.81 -7.89 6.68
CA MET A 76 9.78 -6.43 6.82
C MET A 76 10.32 -5.99 8.19
N ILE A 77 10.01 -6.74 9.25
CA ILE A 77 10.50 -6.47 10.61
C ILE A 77 12.01 -6.73 10.68
N ALA A 78 12.48 -7.85 10.13
CA ALA A 78 13.90 -8.17 10.07
C ALA A 78 14.71 -7.15 9.23
N SER A 79 14.14 -6.66 8.14
CA SER A 79 14.75 -5.60 7.31
C SER A 79 14.84 -4.28 8.08
N ALA A 80 13.75 -3.86 8.74
CA ALA A 80 13.72 -2.65 9.57
C ALA A 80 14.73 -2.71 10.71
N ALA A 81 14.88 -3.88 11.35
CA ALA A 81 15.82 -4.08 12.46
C ALA A 81 17.28 -3.75 12.08
N ARG A 82 17.67 -3.93 10.81
CA ARG A 82 19.03 -3.57 10.31
C ARG A 82 19.35 -2.09 10.46
N TRP A 83 18.33 -1.24 10.53
CA TRP A 83 18.47 0.22 10.62
C TRP A 83 18.26 0.74 12.04
N THR A 84 18.10 -0.15 13.02
CA THR A 84 17.87 0.20 14.42
C THR A 84 18.99 -0.34 15.31
N ALA A 85 19.33 0.37 16.38
CA ALA A 85 20.26 -0.14 17.37
C ALA A 85 19.63 -1.32 18.13
N PRO A 86 20.35 -2.45 18.32
CA PRO A 86 19.83 -3.56 19.10
C PRO A 86 19.62 -3.12 20.55
N VAL A 87 18.47 -3.50 21.12
CA VAL A 87 18.21 -3.30 22.55
C VAL A 87 18.90 -4.44 23.31
N PRO A 88 19.97 -4.17 24.07
CA PRO A 88 20.76 -5.23 24.71
C PRO A 88 20.03 -5.81 25.92
N TYR A 89 20.45 -6.99 26.34
CA TYR A 89 20.06 -7.57 27.63
C TYR A 89 20.52 -6.67 28.80
N PRO A 90 19.72 -6.53 29.89
CA PRO A 90 18.35 -7.02 30.07
C PRO A 90 17.29 -6.03 29.56
N ARG A 91 17.66 -4.92 28.92
CA ARG A 91 16.75 -3.81 28.59
C ARG A 91 15.57 -4.24 27.72
N TYR A 92 15.74 -5.20 26.80
CA TYR A 92 14.64 -5.65 25.96
C TYR A 92 13.53 -6.36 26.75
N LEU A 93 13.81 -6.86 27.96
CA LEU A 93 12.81 -7.52 28.82
C LEU A 93 11.80 -6.53 29.40
N ALA A 94 12.12 -5.24 29.40
CA ALA A 94 11.23 -4.18 29.85
C ALA A 94 10.37 -3.57 28.72
N LEU A 95 10.51 -4.07 27.48
CA LEU A 95 9.68 -3.63 26.37
C LEU A 95 8.28 -4.25 26.50
N ASP A 96 7.27 -3.44 26.27
CA ASP A 96 5.87 -3.85 26.25
C ASP A 96 5.23 -3.49 24.90
N ALA A 97 4.09 -4.11 24.59
CA ALA A 97 3.32 -3.82 23.40
C ALA A 97 2.50 -2.54 23.63
N TYR A 98 2.66 -1.56 22.73
CA TYR A 98 1.86 -0.35 22.74
C TYR A 98 1.15 -0.22 21.40
N ALA A 99 -0.16 -0.05 21.42
CA ALA A 99 -0.89 0.36 20.23
C ALA A 99 -0.46 1.78 19.86
N SER A 100 -0.19 2.02 18.58
CA SER A 100 -0.02 3.37 18.05
C SER A 100 -1.22 4.22 18.47
N ARG A 101 -0.98 5.38 19.08
CA ARG A 101 -2.04 6.35 19.38
C ARG A 101 -2.60 6.97 18.10
#